data_AF-A0A0D2P5D7-F1
#
_entry.id   AF-A0A0D2P5D7-F1
#
_cell.length_a   1.000
_cell.length_b   1.000
_cell.length_c   1.000
_cell.angle_alpha   90.00
_cell.angle_beta   90.00
_cell.angle_gamma   90.00
#
_symmetry.space_group_name_H-M   'P 1'
#
loop_
_entity.id
_entity.type
_entity.pdbx_description
1 polymer ?
#
loop_
_entity_poly.entity_id
_entity_poly.type
_entity_poly.pdbx_seq_one_letter_code
_entity_poly.pdbx_strand_id
1 'polypeptide(L)'
;MSDIWCMATLPQAFITAVGVDKEFTRNNLYIARCDLSIEPDLDVVSSLARRERLVSDFPNGVEGMLQMKLITLLDPSVAIDSGREKIWEDAKRDAFLRSGHFRLPTVNLGPILAVGLVDFHMEGTDQVITLPLPVQEKALYMARWGSDRFIYEDDTFPSGHGEIPLLAQQFCAMLNVHIQDDEKNQIRLRAHVPQESLKKYVGIDMETYMRVDRPMLPPQSRPNPNATMAAPTTEDKVMQRMHFR
;
A
#
# COMPACT_ATOMS: atom_id res chain seq x y z
N MET A 1 -12.02 -9.04 12.68
CA MET A 1 -11.24 -9.71 11.61
C MET A 1 -10.58 -8.68 10.72
N SER A 2 -11.23 -7.55 10.38
CA SER A 2 -10.63 -6.44 9.62
C SER A 2 -9.32 -5.92 10.23
N ASP A 3 -9.25 -5.72 11.55
CA ASP A 3 -8.03 -5.23 12.22
C ASP A 3 -6.78 -6.06 11.93
N ILE A 4 -6.93 -7.39 11.86
CA ILE A 4 -5.83 -8.33 11.61
C ILE A 4 -5.29 -8.16 10.19
N TRP A 5 -6.19 -7.98 9.24
CA TRP A 5 -5.83 -7.74 7.84
C TRP A 5 -5.19 -6.37 7.69
N CYS A 6 -5.72 -5.32 8.32
CA CYS A 6 -5.10 -4.00 8.29
C CYS A 6 -3.67 -4.01 8.86
N MET A 7 -3.47 -4.72 9.98
CA MET A 7 -2.15 -4.86 10.63
C MET A 7 -1.14 -5.68 9.82
N ALA A 8 -1.58 -6.53 8.89
CA ALA A 8 -0.69 -7.28 8.00
C ALA A 8 -0.46 -6.55 6.66
N THR A 9 -1.50 -5.92 6.12
CA THR A 9 -1.49 -5.27 4.79
C THR A 9 -0.73 -3.94 4.79
N LEU A 10 -0.80 -3.15 5.87
CA LEU A 10 -0.07 -1.88 5.95
C LEU A 10 1.46 -2.05 5.96
N PRO A 11 2.06 -2.95 6.79
CA PRO A 11 3.48 -3.29 6.67
C PRO A 11 3.87 -3.75 5.27
N GLN A 12 3.01 -4.53 4.61
CA GLN A 12 3.25 -4.99 3.24
C GLN A 12 3.28 -3.83 2.24
N ALA A 13 2.32 -2.92 2.33
CA ALA A 13 2.27 -1.70 1.51
C ALA A 13 3.54 -0.85 1.69
N PHE A 14 3.96 -0.67 2.95
CA PHE A 14 5.16 0.08 3.31
C PHE A 14 6.43 -0.55 2.74
N ILE A 15 6.66 -1.84 2.93
CA ILE A 15 7.86 -2.53 2.41
C ILE A 15 7.89 -2.47 0.88
N THR A 16 6.74 -2.65 0.24
CA THR A 16 6.62 -2.55 -1.23
C THR A 16 6.98 -1.14 -1.70
N ALA A 17 6.55 -0.09 -1.00
CA ALA A 17 6.90 1.29 -1.31
C ALA A 17 8.39 1.62 -1.07
N VAL A 18 8.99 1.04 -0.02
CA VAL A 18 10.42 1.22 0.30
C VAL A 18 11.32 0.56 -0.75
N GLY A 19 10.83 -0.52 -1.36
CA GLY A 19 11.56 -1.33 -2.33
C GLY A 19 12.29 -2.47 -1.62
N VAL A 20 11.96 -3.70 -2.01
CA VAL A 20 12.37 -4.94 -1.35
C VAL A 20 13.85 -5.26 -1.52
N ASP A 21 14.48 -4.72 -2.58
CA ASP A 21 15.88 -4.92 -2.94
C ASP A 21 16.86 -4.11 -2.09
N LYS A 22 16.37 -3.08 -1.39
CA LYS A 22 17.17 -2.38 -0.40
C LYS A 22 17.26 -3.27 0.82
N GLU A 23 18.45 -3.46 1.37
CA GLU A 23 18.65 -4.16 2.63
C GLU A 23 17.82 -3.49 3.72
N PHE A 24 16.56 -3.93 3.89
CA PHE A 24 15.66 -3.46 4.92
C PHE A 24 16.21 -3.99 6.24
N THR A 25 17.16 -3.24 6.80
CA THR A 25 17.87 -3.64 8.00
C THR A 25 17.23 -3.03 9.23
N ARG A 26 17.37 -3.74 10.35
CA ARG A 26 16.93 -3.33 11.68
C ARG A 26 17.46 -1.96 12.14
N ASN A 27 18.58 -1.51 11.56
CA ASN A 27 19.30 -0.32 12.00
C ASN A 27 19.05 0.89 11.11
N ASN A 28 18.42 0.70 9.96
CA ASN A 28 18.08 1.79 9.08
C ASN A 28 16.70 2.34 9.44
N LEU A 29 16.60 3.65 9.48
CA LEU A 29 15.36 4.36 9.68
C LEU A 29 14.73 4.66 8.32
N TYR A 30 13.56 4.08 8.09
CA TYR A 30 12.76 4.27 6.88
C TYR A 30 11.51 5.06 7.22
N ILE A 31 11.15 6.00 6.36
CA ILE A 31 9.94 6.80 6.51
C ILE A 31 9.20 6.88 5.16
N ALA A 32 7.89 6.73 5.22
CA ALA A 32 7.01 6.90 4.07
C ALA A 32 5.85 7.84 4.44
N ARG A 33 5.32 8.54 3.45
CA ARG A 33 4.05 9.28 3.58
C ARG A 33 2.93 8.42 3.02
N CYS A 34 1.86 8.28 3.80
CA CYS A 34 0.57 7.82 3.31
C CYS A 34 -0.36 9.01 3.17
N ASP A 35 -0.78 9.33 1.95
CA ASP A 35 -1.82 10.32 1.71
C ASP A 35 -3.19 9.71 2.02
N LEU A 36 -3.98 10.43 2.80
CA LEU A 36 -5.32 10.09 3.24
C LEU A 36 -6.31 11.11 2.69
N SER A 37 -7.50 10.66 2.33
CA SER A 37 -8.62 11.58 2.06
C SER A 37 -9.92 11.02 2.63
N ILE A 38 -10.95 11.86 2.73
CA ILE A 38 -12.31 11.42 3.01
C ILE A 38 -13.07 11.43 1.68
N GLU A 39 -13.50 10.25 1.22
CA GLU A 39 -14.26 10.11 -0.02
C GLU A 39 -15.70 9.69 0.30
N PRO A 40 -16.70 10.21 -0.42
CA PRO A 40 -18.06 9.71 -0.30
C PRO A 40 -18.16 8.28 -0.87
N ASP A 41 -19.26 7.59 -0.56
CA ASP A 41 -19.52 6.25 -1.09
C ASP A 41 -19.44 6.21 -2.61
N LEU A 42 -18.96 5.08 -3.15
CA LEU A 42 -18.76 4.91 -4.60
C LEU A 42 -20.05 5.11 -5.40
N ASP A 43 -21.21 4.81 -4.83
CA ASP A 43 -22.52 5.05 -5.47
C ASP A 43 -22.82 6.55 -5.62
N VAL A 44 -22.46 7.36 -4.62
CA VAL A 44 -22.56 8.83 -4.70
C VAL A 44 -21.60 9.35 -5.76
N VAL A 45 -20.35 8.90 -5.76
CA VAL A 45 -19.36 9.28 -6.79
C VAL A 45 -19.86 8.91 -8.19
N SER A 46 -20.30 7.67 -8.37
CA SER A 46 -20.75 7.13 -9.66
C SER A 46 -21.97 7.87 -10.20
N SER A 47 -22.96 8.16 -9.34
CA SER A 47 -24.17 8.89 -9.76
C SER A 47 -23.87 10.34 -10.15
N LEU A 48 -22.95 11.02 -9.47
CA LEU A 48 -22.48 12.37 -9.83
C LEU A 48 -21.66 12.36 -11.12
N ALA A 49 -20.79 11.37 -11.29
CA ALA A 49 -19.97 11.21 -12.50
C ALA A 49 -20.83 10.99 -13.75
N ARG A 50 -21.87 10.15 -13.63
CA ARG A 50 -22.84 9.86 -14.70
C ARG A 50 -23.90 10.94 -14.88
N ARG A 51 -23.91 11.98 -14.03
CA ARG A 51 -24.93 13.04 -13.98
C ARG A 51 -26.35 12.51 -13.75
N GLU A 52 -26.47 11.36 -13.09
CA GLU A 52 -27.76 10.79 -12.66
C GLU A 52 -28.33 11.56 -11.46
N ARG A 53 -27.46 12.15 -10.66
CA ARG A 53 -27.79 13.05 -9.54
C ARG A 53 -27.04 14.36 -9.66
N LEU A 54 -27.62 15.41 -9.10
CA LEU A 54 -27.03 16.73 -8.98
C LEU A 54 -26.43 16.91 -7.58
N VAL A 55 -25.41 17.77 -7.46
CA VAL A 55 -24.86 18.16 -6.15
C VAL A 55 -25.92 18.77 -5.24
N SER A 56 -26.94 19.44 -5.81
CA SER A 56 -28.10 19.96 -5.09
C SER A 56 -28.95 18.89 -4.40
N ASP A 57 -28.84 17.63 -4.81
CA ASP A 57 -29.55 16.51 -4.19
C ASP A 57 -28.94 16.10 -2.85
N PHE A 58 -27.83 16.73 -2.46
CA PHE A 58 -27.09 16.51 -1.20
C PHE A 58 -26.93 17.84 -0.44
N PRO A 59 -28.02 18.51 -0.02
CA PRO A 59 -27.97 19.86 0.55
C PRO A 59 -27.19 19.93 1.87
N ASN A 60 -27.14 18.82 2.61
CA ASN A 60 -26.37 18.69 3.85
C ASN A 60 -25.06 17.93 3.65
N GLY A 61 -24.57 17.81 2.41
CA GLY A 61 -23.49 16.91 2.02
C GLY A 61 -23.82 15.44 2.28
N VAL A 62 -22.79 14.62 2.46
CA VAL A 62 -22.90 13.18 2.66
C VAL A 62 -21.94 12.68 3.72
N GLU A 63 -22.11 11.43 4.13
CA GLU A 63 -21.06 10.70 4.83
C GLU A 63 -19.99 10.26 3.83
N GLY A 64 -18.74 10.27 4.26
CA GLY A 64 -17.63 9.70 3.53
C GLY A 64 -16.74 8.88 4.46
N MET A 65 -15.87 8.09 3.84
CA MET A 65 -14.97 7.17 4.49
C MET A 65 -13.53 7.61 4.28
N LEU A 66 -12.68 7.38 5.28
CA LEU A 66 -11.24 7.49 5.13
C LEU A 66 -10.76 6.53 4.03
N GLN A 67 -9.96 7.06 3.11
CA GLN A 67 -9.32 6.31 2.05
C GLN A 67 -7.81 6.55 2.10
N MET A 68 -7.05 5.45 2.03
CA MET A 68 -5.61 5.48 1.80
C MET A 68 -5.35 5.56 0.31
N LYS A 69 -4.65 6.60 -0.14
CA LYS A 69 -4.40 6.85 -1.56
C LYS A 69 -3.08 6.23 -2.01
N LEU A 70 -2.00 6.75 -1.45
CA LEU A 70 -0.66 6.44 -1.92
C LEU A 70 0.29 6.38 -0.75
N ILE A 71 1.14 5.36 -0.73
CA ILE A 71 2.31 5.31 0.14
C ILE A 71 3.55 5.61 -0.70
N THR A 72 4.25 6.67 -0.34
CA THR A 72 5.47 7.12 -1.01
C THR A 72 6.63 7.13 -0.04
N LEU A 73 7.73 6.47 -0.39
CA LEU A 73 8.98 6.55 0.38
C LEU A 73 9.49 8.00 0.38
N LEU A 74 9.79 8.52 1.56
CA LEU A 74 10.43 9.83 1.69
C LEU A 74 11.94 9.68 1.85
N ASP A 75 12.70 10.69 1.44
CA ASP A 75 14.14 10.76 1.70
C ASP A 75 14.39 10.94 3.20
N PRO A 76 15.01 9.95 3.89
CA PRO A 76 15.27 10.04 5.32
C PRO A 76 16.15 11.23 5.71
N SER A 77 17.04 11.69 4.82
CA SER A 77 17.96 12.81 5.10
C SER A 77 17.25 14.15 5.22
N VAL A 78 16.02 14.26 4.69
CA VAL A 78 15.21 15.48 4.70
C VAL A 78 13.99 15.34 5.60
N ALA A 79 13.35 14.17 5.59
CA ALA A 79 12.06 13.96 6.25
C ALA A 79 12.16 13.73 7.76
N ILE A 80 13.36 13.49 8.30
CA ILE A 80 13.55 13.04 9.67
C ILE A 80 14.15 14.15 10.52
N ASP A 81 13.30 14.67 11.41
CA ASP A 81 13.71 15.56 12.49
C ASP A 81 13.94 14.79 13.80
N SER A 82 14.44 15.49 14.81
CA SER A 82 14.70 14.92 16.14
C SER A 82 13.47 14.32 16.82
N GLY A 83 12.27 14.80 16.49
CA GLY A 83 11.02 14.27 17.03
C GLY A 83 10.69 12.90 16.43
N ARG A 84 10.78 12.78 15.10
CA ARG A 84 10.59 11.52 14.38
C ARG A 84 11.65 10.48 14.74
N GLU A 85 12.91 10.90 14.87
CA GLU A 85 14.00 10.04 15.33
C GLU A 85 13.72 9.47 16.73
N LYS A 86 13.22 10.30 17.65
CA LYS A 86 12.83 9.86 18.99
C LYS A 86 11.67 8.85 18.95
N ILE A 87 10.62 9.11 18.15
CA ILE A 87 9.49 8.18 17.97
C ILE A 87 10.01 6.81 17.49
N TRP A 88 10.93 6.82 16.52
CA TRP A 88 11.52 5.59 16.00
C TRP A 88 12.34 4.85 17.04
N GLU A 89 13.25 5.52 17.75
CA GLU A 89 14.09 4.89 18.78
C GLU A 89 13.27 4.30 19.94
N ASP A 90 12.22 5.01 20.37
CA ASP A 90 11.31 4.52 21.41
C ASP A 90 10.54 3.28 20.93
N ALA A 91 10.00 3.31 19.70
CA ALA A 91 9.28 2.19 19.12
C ALA A 91 10.18 0.98 18.83
N LYS A 92 11.40 1.23 18.36
CA LYS A 92 12.45 0.22 18.17
C LYS A 92 12.73 -0.49 19.50
N ARG A 93 12.97 0.28 20.56
CA ARG A 93 13.21 -0.26 21.90
C ARG A 93 12.03 -1.12 22.38
N ASP A 94 10.81 -0.61 22.28
CA ASP A 94 9.60 -1.32 22.73
C ASP A 94 9.37 -2.62 21.95
N ALA A 95 9.45 -2.57 20.63
CA ALA A 95 9.29 -3.74 19.75
C ALA A 95 10.26 -4.87 20.09
N PHE A 96 11.51 -4.52 20.46
CA PHE A 96 12.54 -5.50 20.78
C PHE A 96 12.56 -5.93 22.25
N LEU A 97 11.95 -5.16 23.17
CA LEU A 97 11.77 -5.56 24.56
C LEU A 97 10.61 -6.57 24.73
N ARG A 98 9.57 -6.51 23.90
CA ARG A 98 8.39 -7.41 23.97
C ARG A 98 8.59 -8.75 23.22
N SER A 99 9.81 -9.29 23.26
CA SER A 99 10.19 -10.56 22.58
C SER A 99 10.07 -10.56 21.06
N GLY A 100 9.88 -9.41 20.41
CA GLY A 100 9.79 -9.27 18.96
C GLY A 100 8.56 -9.94 18.31
N HIS A 101 7.75 -10.71 19.04
CA HIS A 101 6.62 -11.41 18.44
C HIS A 101 5.34 -10.59 18.54
N PHE A 102 4.81 -10.14 17.41
CA PHE A 102 3.44 -9.66 17.35
C PHE A 102 2.50 -10.86 17.28
N ARG A 103 1.91 -11.24 18.42
CA ARG A 103 0.93 -12.32 18.50
C ARG A 103 -0.47 -11.73 18.49
N LEU A 104 -1.17 -11.87 17.37
CA LEU A 104 -2.62 -11.80 17.37
C LEU A 104 -3.17 -13.16 17.82
N PRO A 105 -4.35 -13.23 18.45
CA PRO A 105 -4.91 -14.48 18.98
C PRO A 105 -5.00 -15.62 17.95
N THR A 106 -5.07 -15.28 16.66
CA THR A 106 -5.29 -16.20 15.55
C THR A 106 -4.17 -16.21 14.50
N VAL A 107 -3.20 -15.28 14.56
CA VAL A 107 -2.16 -15.16 13.52
C VAL A 107 -0.81 -14.89 14.16
N ASN A 108 0.14 -15.80 13.93
CA ASN A 108 1.56 -15.55 14.19
C ASN A 108 2.17 -14.86 12.96
N LEU A 109 2.46 -13.57 13.08
CA LEU A 109 3.09 -12.78 12.01
C LEU A 109 4.63 -12.90 12.01
N GLY A 110 5.21 -13.64 12.96
CA GLY A 110 6.65 -13.79 13.11
C GLY A 110 7.29 -12.67 13.95
N PRO A 111 8.62 -12.65 14.06
CA PRO A 111 9.35 -11.60 14.74
C PRO A 111 9.30 -10.27 13.97
N ILE A 112 9.29 -9.16 14.70
CA ILE A 112 9.53 -7.81 14.19
C ILE A 112 11.02 -7.73 13.83
N LEU A 113 11.32 -7.42 12.57
CA LEU A 113 12.68 -7.31 12.06
C LEU A 113 13.18 -5.87 12.05
N ALA A 114 12.28 -4.92 11.77
CA ALA A 114 12.58 -3.50 11.84
C ALA A 114 11.34 -2.69 12.20
N VAL A 115 11.54 -1.39 12.42
CA VAL A 115 10.47 -0.42 12.62
C VAL A 115 10.67 0.69 11.58
N GLY A 116 9.64 0.93 10.77
CA GLY A 116 9.55 2.11 9.92
C GLY A 116 8.70 3.20 10.57
N LEU A 117 8.64 4.37 9.95
CA LEU A 117 7.69 5.43 10.27
C LEU A 117 6.75 5.66 9.11
N VAL A 118 5.47 5.89 9.40
CA VAL A 118 4.49 6.34 8.41
C VAL A 118 3.94 7.69 8.83
N ASP A 119 4.10 8.67 7.95
CA ASP A 119 3.46 9.97 8.03
C ASP A 119 2.09 9.87 7.35
N PHE A 120 1.02 9.87 8.15
CA PHE A 120 -0.35 9.96 7.65
C PHE A 120 -0.70 11.42 7.42
N HIS A 121 -0.87 11.79 6.16
CA HIS A 121 -1.11 13.15 5.72
C HIS A 121 -2.53 13.27 5.16
N MET A 122 -3.37 14.13 5.74
CA MET A 122 -4.74 14.35 5.27
C MET A 122 -4.76 15.36 4.12
N GLU A 123 -5.24 14.94 2.96
CA GLU A 123 -5.36 15.75 1.76
C GLU A 123 -6.10 17.07 2.04
N GLY A 124 -5.54 18.17 1.53
CA GLY A 124 -6.09 19.51 1.74
C GLY A 124 -5.77 20.13 3.10
N THR A 125 -4.90 19.49 3.90
CA THR A 125 -4.44 20.02 5.20
C THR A 125 -2.94 19.85 5.35
N ASP A 126 -2.32 20.64 6.22
CA ASP A 126 -0.92 20.42 6.65
C ASP A 126 -0.83 19.44 7.84
N GLN A 127 -1.92 18.75 8.19
CA GLN A 127 -1.96 17.84 9.32
C GLN A 127 -1.25 16.53 8.96
N VAL A 128 -0.22 16.21 9.74
CA VAL A 128 0.54 14.97 9.63
C VAL A 128 0.58 14.28 10.98
N ILE A 129 0.23 13.00 11.01
CA ILE A 129 0.41 12.13 12.17
C ILE A 129 1.48 11.09 11.83
N THR A 130 2.59 11.11 12.55
CA THR A 130 3.65 10.12 12.39
C THR A 130 3.44 8.95 13.36
N LEU A 131 3.34 7.74 12.83
CA LEU A 131 3.22 6.52 13.63
C LEU A 131 4.35 5.53 13.33
N PRO A 132 4.87 4.83 14.35
CA PRO A 132 5.78 3.73 14.12
C PRO A 132 5.05 2.54 13.50
N LEU A 133 5.67 1.91 12.52
CA LEU A 133 5.17 0.72 11.85
C LEU A 133 6.12 -0.45 12.09
N PRO A 134 5.77 -1.38 12.99
CA PRO A 134 6.53 -2.61 13.16
C PRO A 134 6.42 -3.47 11.90
N VAL A 135 7.57 -3.85 11.34
CA VAL A 135 7.64 -4.69 10.16
C VAL A 135 8.04 -6.10 10.57
N GLN A 136 7.13 -7.06 10.36
CA GLN A 136 7.35 -8.45 10.70
C GLN A 136 8.05 -9.22 9.57
N GLU A 137 8.74 -10.30 9.94
CA GLU A 137 9.43 -11.20 9.02
C GLU A 137 8.50 -11.71 7.91
N LYS A 138 7.24 -12.03 8.22
CA LYS A 138 6.30 -12.52 7.23
C LYS A 138 5.97 -11.48 6.16
N ALA A 139 5.86 -10.19 6.52
CA ALA A 139 5.64 -9.13 5.55
C ALA A 139 6.88 -8.95 4.64
N LEU A 140 8.08 -9.02 5.22
CA LEU A 140 9.31 -8.99 4.44
C LEU A 140 9.45 -10.20 3.52
N TYR A 141 9.11 -11.40 4.01
CA TYR A 141 9.07 -12.62 3.20
C TYR A 141 8.07 -12.48 2.05
N MET A 142 6.85 -12.05 2.32
CA MET A 142 5.82 -11.86 1.29
C MET A 142 6.23 -10.80 0.27
N ALA A 143 6.95 -9.75 0.68
CA ALA A 143 7.48 -8.76 -0.25
C ALA A 143 8.62 -9.32 -1.12
N ARG A 144 9.49 -10.18 -0.55
CA ARG A 144 10.65 -10.79 -1.26
C ARG A 144 10.29 -11.94 -2.19
N TRP A 145 9.30 -12.73 -1.79
CA TRP A 145 8.89 -13.96 -2.47
C TRP A 145 7.60 -13.81 -3.25
N GLY A 146 6.82 -12.76 -2.98
CA GLY A 146 5.84 -12.31 -3.94
C GLY A 146 6.60 -11.98 -5.21
N SER A 147 6.38 -12.79 -6.24
CA SER A 147 6.66 -12.37 -7.62
C SER A 147 6.21 -10.93 -7.79
N ASP A 148 6.77 -10.18 -8.73
CA ASP A 148 6.32 -8.82 -9.10
C ASP A 148 4.80 -8.72 -9.34
N ARG A 149 4.06 -9.84 -9.26
CA ARG A 149 2.64 -10.04 -9.47
C ARG A 149 2.06 -11.04 -8.44
N PHE A 150 0.84 -10.77 -7.97
CA PHE A 150 -0.05 -11.75 -7.36
C PHE A 150 -0.79 -12.50 -8.47
N ILE A 151 -0.79 -13.83 -8.41
CA ILE A 151 -1.61 -14.66 -9.30
C ILE A 151 -2.86 -15.04 -8.53
N TYR A 152 -4.02 -14.73 -9.08
CA TYR A 152 -5.31 -15.12 -8.52
C TYR A 152 -6.08 -15.96 -9.54
N GLU A 153 -6.82 -16.95 -9.04
CA GLU A 153 -7.72 -17.74 -9.87
C GLU A 153 -8.99 -16.95 -10.14
N ASP A 154 -9.36 -16.84 -11.40
CA ASP A 154 -10.56 -16.16 -11.84
C ASP A 154 -11.01 -16.75 -13.18
N ASP A 155 -12.18 -17.38 -13.14
CA ASP A 155 -12.79 -18.09 -14.27
C ASP A 155 -13.21 -17.14 -15.42
N THR A 156 -13.18 -15.82 -15.19
CA THR A 156 -13.43 -14.82 -16.23
C THR A 156 -12.24 -14.61 -17.17
N PHE A 157 -11.04 -15.06 -16.80
CA PHE A 157 -9.86 -15.02 -17.66
C PHE A 157 -9.71 -16.32 -18.48
N PRO A 158 -9.35 -16.25 -19.78
CA PRO A 158 -9.12 -17.44 -20.59
C PRO A 158 -8.06 -18.41 -20.04
N SER A 159 -7.14 -17.90 -19.23
CA SER A 159 -6.08 -18.65 -18.55
C SER A 159 -6.53 -19.30 -17.23
N GLY A 160 -7.75 -19.01 -16.76
CA GLY A 160 -8.24 -19.40 -15.42
C GLY A 160 -7.55 -18.66 -14.27
N HIS A 161 -6.65 -17.73 -14.58
CA HIS A 161 -5.94 -16.92 -13.60
C HIS A 161 -5.65 -15.53 -14.15
N GLY A 162 -5.72 -14.53 -13.27
CA GLY A 162 -5.25 -13.17 -13.52
C GLY A 162 -3.94 -12.88 -12.80
N GLU A 163 -3.20 -11.90 -13.30
CA GLU A 163 -1.97 -11.40 -12.67
C GLU A 163 -2.14 -9.93 -12.29
N ILE A 164 -1.78 -9.59 -11.06
CA ILE A 164 -1.87 -8.22 -10.52
C ILE A 164 -0.49 -7.80 -10.01
N PRO A 165 0.18 -6.78 -10.59
CA PRO A 165 1.54 -6.43 -10.22
C PRO A 165 1.63 -5.94 -8.77
N LEU A 166 2.46 -6.50 -7.90
CA LEU A 166 2.53 -6.11 -6.48
C LEU A 166 3.03 -4.67 -6.32
N LEU A 167 2.09 -3.75 -6.12
CA LEU A 167 2.34 -2.33 -5.97
C LEU A 167 1.82 -1.85 -4.63
N ALA A 168 2.49 -0.87 -4.02
CA ALA A 168 2.06 -0.31 -2.74
C ALA A 168 0.61 0.20 -2.77
N GLN A 169 0.19 0.77 -3.90
CA GLN A 169 -1.17 1.25 -4.16
C GLN A 169 -2.23 0.14 -4.06
N GLN A 170 -1.89 -1.11 -4.43
CA GLN A 170 -2.85 -2.21 -4.33
C GLN A 170 -3.09 -2.63 -2.89
N PHE A 171 -2.05 -2.59 -2.06
CA PHE A 171 -2.21 -2.82 -0.64
C PHE A 171 -3.02 -1.69 0.01
N CYS A 172 -2.88 -0.43 -0.46
CA CYS A 172 -3.79 0.66 -0.07
C CYS A 172 -5.23 0.36 -0.49
N ALA A 173 -5.47 -0.10 -1.72
CA ALA A 173 -6.80 -0.48 -2.18
C ALA A 173 -7.40 -1.63 -1.34
N MET A 174 -6.61 -2.64 -0.98
CA MET A 174 -7.03 -3.72 -0.09
C MET A 174 -7.39 -3.20 1.31
N LEU A 175 -6.60 -2.27 1.86
CA LEU A 175 -6.94 -1.60 3.13
C LEU A 175 -8.26 -0.85 3.03
N ASN A 176 -8.50 -0.14 1.91
CA ASN A 176 -9.74 0.58 1.68
C ASN A 176 -10.96 -0.35 1.60
N VAL A 177 -10.83 -1.53 0.99
CA VAL A 177 -11.90 -2.55 1.02
C VAL A 177 -12.20 -2.96 2.47
N HIS A 178 -11.18 -3.22 3.29
CA HIS A 178 -11.40 -3.58 4.69
C HIS A 178 -11.99 -2.43 5.54
N ILE A 179 -11.69 -1.17 5.20
CA ILE A 179 -12.30 0.01 5.82
C ILE A 179 -13.78 0.10 5.42
N GLN A 180 -14.08 -0.11 4.14
CA GLN A 180 -15.44 -0.10 3.61
C GLN A 180 -16.31 -1.21 4.23
N ASP A 181 -15.76 -2.42 4.32
CA ASP A 181 -16.42 -3.60 4.89
C ASP A 181 -16.49 -3.59 6.42
N ASP A 182 -16.06 -2.50 7.09
CA ASP A 182 -16.22 -2.33 8.53
C ASP A 182 -17.69 -2.03 8.90
N GLU A 183 -18.58 -2.99 8.62
CA GLU A 183 -20.02 -2.94 8.90
C GLU A 183 -20.33 -2.70 10.38
N LYS A 184 -19.40 -3.09 11.26
CA LYS A 184 -19.53 -2.93 12.72
C LYS A 184 -19.05 -1.56 13.22
N ASN A 185 -18.58 -0.70 12.32
CA ASN A 185 -18.04 0.63 12.61
C ASN A 185 -17.00 0.58 13.75
N GLN A 186 -16.17 -0.47 13.76
CA GLN A 186 -15.17 -0.70 14.81
C GLN A 186 -14.02 0.29 14.70
N ILE A 187 -13.71 0.72 13.48
CA ILE A 187 -12.59 1.61 13.18
C ILE A 187 -13.04 3.09 13.18
N ARG A 188 -14.36 3.36 13.12
CA ARG A 188 -14.96 4.71 13.18
C ARG A 188 -14.36 5.72 12.19
N LEU A 189 -14.19 5.30 10.94
CA LEU A 189 -13.52 6.08 9.89
C LEU A 189 -14.47 6.92 9.00
N ARG A 190 -15.70 7.13 9.49
CA ARG A 190 -16.72 7.91 8.79
C ARG A 190 -16.62 9.38 9.18
N ALA A 191 -16.58 10.25 8.19
CA ALA A 191 -16.51 11.69 8.37
C ALA A 191 -17.47 12.40 7.41
N HIS A 192 -17.86 13.63 7.75
CA HIS A 192 -18.77 14.40 6.90
C HIS A 192 -18.03 14.98 5.68
N VAL A 193 -18.58 14.72 4.48
CA VAL A 193 -18.15 15.34 3.22
C VAL A 193 -19.14 16.47 2.89
N PRO A 194 -18.71 17.74 2.89
CA PRO A 194 -19.61 18.85 2.60
C PRO A 194 -20.03 18.84 1.12
N GLN A 195 -21.21 19.40 0.85
CA GLN A 195 -21.78 19.50 -0.50
C GLN A 195 -20.79 20.08 -1.52
N GLU A 196 -20.05 21.11 -1.12
CA GLU A 196 -19.07 21.80 -1.98
C GLU A 196 -17.96 20.85 -2.46
N SER A 197 -17.52 19.91 -1.62
CA SER A 197 -16.51 18.92 -1.99
C SER A 197 -17.02 17.92 -3.02
N LEU A 198 -18.34 17.74 -3.18
CA LEU A 198 -18.91 16.82 -4.16
C LEU A 198 -18.79 17.33 -5.61
N LYS A 199 -18.56 18.64 -5.80
CA LYS A 199 -18.42 19.23 -7.14
C LYS A 199 -17.29 18.61 -7.95
N LYS A 200 -16.24 18.11 -7.28
CA LYS A 200 -15.10 17.47 -7.95
C LYS A 200 -15.45 16.15 -8.65
N TYR A 201 -16.61 15.54 -8.37
CA TYR A 201 -17.03 14.28 -9.01
C TYR A 201 -18.03 14.47 -10.15
N VAL A 202 -18.47 15.70 -10.45
CA VAL A 202 -19.49 15.92 -11.48
C VAL A 202 -18.88 15.72 -12.87
N GLY A 203 -19.39 14.73 -13.61
CA GLY A 203 -18.94 14.47 -14.98
C GLY A 203 -17.51 13.97 -15.11
N ILE A 204 -16.91 13.47 -14.03
CA ILE A 204 -15.59 12.84 -14.10
C ILE A 204 -15.65 11.54 -14.88
N ASP A 205 -14.53 11.18 -15.51
CA ASP A 205 -14.38 9.85 -16.07
C ASP A 205 -14.15 8.85 -14.93
N MET A 206 -15.12 7.95 -14.73
CA MET A 206 -15.04 6.90 -13.71
C MET A 206 -13.90 5.92 -13.98
N GLU A 207 -13.56 5.66 -15.25
CA GLU A 207 -12.46 4.76 -15.56
C GLU A 207 -11.14 5.37 -15.09
N THR A 208 -10.92 6.66 -15.37
CA THR A 208 -9.78 7.41 -14.83
C THR A 208 -9.82 7.51 -13.31
N TYR A 209 -10.95 7.85 -12.70
CA TYR A 209 -11.10 7.94 -11.24
C TYR A 209 -10.70 6.64 -10.53
N MET A 210 -11.11 5.49 -11.08
CA MET A 210 -10.74 4.17 -10.58
C MET A 210 -9.33 3.73 -11.01
N ARG A 211 -8.71 4.42 -11.99
CA ARG A 211 -7.36 4.15 -12.52
C ARG A 211 -6.26 5.02 -11.93
N VAL A 212 -6.55 6.17 -11.31
CA VAL A 212 -5.51 7.01 -10.67
C VAL A 212 -4.75 6.26 -9.55
N ASP A 213 -5.23 5.07 -9.16
CA ASP A 213 -4.56 4.12 -8.26
C ASP A 213 -3.88 2.91 -8.95
N ARG A 214 -3.76 2.86 -10.29
CA ARG A 214 -2.94 1.88 -11.02
C ARG A 214 -1.89 2.61 -11.85
N PRO A 215 -0.58 2.47 -11.58
CA PRO A 215 0.41 2.98 -12.52
C PRO A 215 0.23 2.24 -13.84
N MET A 216 0.02 3.02 -14.91
CA MET A 216 0.17 2.50 -16.26
C MET A 216 1.63 2.08 -16.42
N LEU A 217 1.88 0.77 -16.40
CA LEU A 217 3.12 0.25 -16.95
C LEU A 217 3.14 0.67 -18.44
N PRO A 218 4.23 1.27 -18.92
CA PRO A 218 4.39 1.44 -20.36
C PRO A 218 4.26 0.06 -21.02
N PRO A 219 3.67 -0.03 -22.24
CA PRO A 219 3.57 -1.30 -22.93
C PRO A 219 4.96 -1.92 -23.01
N GLN A 220 5.17 -3.03 -22.30
CA GLN A 220 6.39 -3.79 -22.42
C GLN A 220 6.44 -4.26 -23.87
N SER A 221 7.34 -3.68 -24.64
CA SER A 221 7.73 -4.24 -25.93
C SER A 221 8.15 -5.68 -25.65
N ARG A 222 7.37 -6.64 -26.15
CA ARG A 222 7.75 -8.06 -26.09
C ARG A 222 9.20 -8.18 -26.53
N PRO A 223 10.07 -8.91 -25.80
CA PRO A 223 11.40 -9.22 -26.30
C PRO A 223 11.23 -9.84 -27.68
N ASN A 224 11.94 -9.30 -28.67
CA ASN A 224 11.95 -9.86 -30.01
C ASN A 224 12.45 -11.32 -29.88
N PRO A 225 11.64 -12.34 -30.22
CA PRO A 225 12.06 -13.74 -30.12
C PRO A 225 13.26 -14.07 -31.02
N ASN A 226 13.64 -13.15 -31.92
CA ASN A 226 14.82 -13.25 -32.78
C ASN A 226 16.03 -12.46 -32.28
N ALA A 227 15.99 -11.86 -31.09
CA ALA A 227 17.19 -11.29 -30.48
C ALA A 227 18.12 -12.45 -30.07
N THR A 228 19.12 -12.70 -30.91
CA THR A 228 20.13 -13.74 -30.71
C THR A 228 20.78 -13.55 -29.34
N MET A 229 20.61 -14.53 -28.43
CA MET A 229 21.32 -14.50 -27.16
C MET A 229 22.83 -14.46 -27.44
N ALA A 230 23.51 -13.45 -26.92
CA ALA A 230 24.97 -13.44 -26.91
C ALA A 230 25.47 -14.69 -26.18
N ALA A 231 26.43 -15.39 -26.77
CA ALA A 231 27.01 -16.58 -26.17
C ALA A 231 27.61 -16.22 -24.79
N PRO A 232 27.39 -17.05 -23.75
CA PRO A 232 27.90 -16.79 -22.41
C PRO A 232 29.42 -16.71 -22.43
N THR A 233 29.96 -15.73 -21.71
CA THR A 233 31.39 -15.48 -21.64
C THR A 233 32.07 -16.57 -20.81
N THR A 234 33.38 -16.69 -20.94
CA THR A 234 34.18 -17.70 -20.23
C THR A 234 34.08 -17.56 -18.70
N GLU A 235 33.72 -16.38 -18.19
CA GLU A 235 33.49 -16.12 -16.76
C GLU A 235 32.18 -16.75 -16.24
N ASP A 236 31.12 -16.75 -17.05
CA ASP A 236 29.81 -17.33 -16.67
C ASP A 236 29.90 -18.85 -16.46
N LYS A 237 30.83 -19.52 -17.16
CA LYS A 237 31.06 -20.96 -17.02
C LYS A 237 31.81 -21.34 -15.75
N VAL A 238 32.53 -20.41 -15.12
CA VAL A 238 33.30 -20.67 -13.88
C VAL A 238 32.39 -20.56 -12.65
N MET A 239 31.44 -19.62 -12.62
CA MET A 239 30.49 -19.51 -11.50
C MET A 239 29.52 -20.70 -11.43
N GLN A 240 29.04 -21.23 -12.56
CA GLN A 240 28.13 -22.39 -12.55
C GLN A 240 28.77 -23.68 -12.00
N ARG A 241 30.11 -23.79 -11.98
CA ARG A 241 30.80 -24.96 -11.40
C ARG A 241 30.98 -24.87 -9.88
N MET A 242 30.78 -23.73 -9.24
CA MET A 242 30.92 -23.60 -7.78
C MET A 242 29.65 -23.90 -7.00
N HIS A 243 28.48 -23.98 -7.65
CA HIS A 243 27.20 -24.27 -6.98
C HIS A 243 26.79 -25.75 -6.97
N PHE A 244 27.64 -26.64 -7.50
CA PHE A 244 27.45 -28.08 -7.38
C PHE A 244 28.72 -28.74 -6.81
N ARG A 245 28.99 -28.47 -5.53
CA ARG A 245 29.72 -29.35 -4.61
C ARG A 245 29.23 -29.17 -3.19
#